data_AF-A0A418RD08-F1
#
_entry.id   AF-A0A418RD08-F1
#
_cell.length_a   1.000
_cell.length_b   1.000
_cell.length_c   1.000
_cell.angle_alpha   90.00
_cell.angle_beta   90.00
_cell.angle_gamma   90.00
#
_symmetry.space_group_name_H-M   'P 1'
#
loop_
_entity.id
_entity.type
_entity.pdbx_description
1 polymer ?
#
loop_
_entity_poly.entity_id
_entity_poly.type
_entity_poly.pdbx_seq_one_letter_code
_entity_poly.pdbx_strand_id
1 'polypeptide(L)'
;MTSSAATATPCALTAYLCHATWGLPEARRQELWDELEEHLLTRADHLILSGLTPTQATAQAIHELGPPARVTLGMAKVYTMPKLILAAGTLALGISAGLYALAGGSTTSTTLTVVRQAPVKPSCVRGTKPSGDNITIVSETGGVTCYTFNRPPAKVTPCQQWRGYTRPR
;
A
#
# COMPACT_ATOMS: atom_id res chain seq x y z
N MET A 1 64.41 -35.28 0.92
CA MET A 1 63.33 -35.40 -0.08
C MET A 1 61.99 -35.27 0.62
N THR A 2 61.50 -34.05 0.88
CA THR A 2 60.16 -33.82 1.49
C THR A 2 59.72 -32.38 1.24
N SER A 3 59.28 -32.05 0.02
CA SER A 3 58.64 -30.76 -0.30
C SER A 3 57.50 -30.91 -1.31
N SER A 4 56.66 -31.95 -1.17
CA SER A 4 55.49 -32.17 -2.03
C SER A 4 54.15 -32.01 -1.31
N ALA A 5 54.12 -32.08 0.03
CA ALA A 5 52.88 -32.02 0.81
C ALA A 5 52.35 -30.59 1.05
N ALA A 6 53.22 -29.57 1.13
CA ALA A 6 52.81 -28.19 1.42
C ALA A 6 52.08 -27.50 0.25
N THR A 7 52.37 -27.92 -0.99
CA THR A 7 51.81 -27.32 -2.22
C THR A 7 50.52 -27.97 -2.71
N ALA A 8 50.19 -29.18 -2.23
CA ALA A 8 48.96 -29.88 -2.59
C ALA A 8 47.71 -29.30 -1.90
N THR A 9 47.86 -28.84 -0.65
CA THR A 9 46.79 -28.23 0.16
C THR A 9 46.21 -26.94 -0.46
N PRO A 10 47.02 -25.99 -0.97
CA PRO A 10 46.53 -24.83 -1.70
C PRO A 10 45.69 -25.19 -2.93
N CYS A 11 46.12 -26.18 -3.73
CA CYS A 11 45.47 -26.48 -5.01
C CYS A 11 44.05 -27.03 -4.83
N ALA A 12 43.87 -27.98 -3.90
CA ALA A 12 42.55 -28.55 -3.61
C ALA A 12 41.58 -27.51 -3.04
N LEU A 13 42.08 -26.61 -2.18
CA LEU A 13 41.31 -25.50 -1.62
C LEU A 13 40.88 -24.52 -2.72
N THR A 14 41.82 -24.03 -3.54
CA THR A 14 41.51 -23.11 -4.64
C THR A 14 40.52 -23.71 -5.63
N ALA A 15 40.66 -24.99 -5.99
CA ALA A 15 39.72 -25.67 -6.87
C ALA A 15 38.31 -25.74 -6.26
N TYR A 16 38.21 -26.02 -4.96
CA TYR A 16 36.94 -26.01 -4.25
C TYR A 16 36.29 -24.62 -4.25
N LEU A 17 37.05 -23.58 -3.91
CA LEU A 17 36.57 -22.19 -3.86
C LEU A 17 36.10 -21.70 -5.25
N CYS A 18 36.84 -22.04 -6.31
CA CYS A 18 36.43 -21.78 -7.69
C CYS A 18 35.06 -22.37 -8.01
N HIS A 19 34.81 -23.62 -7.59
CA HIS A 19 33.53 -24.27 -7.83
C HIS A 19 32.42 -23.73 -6.94
N ALA A 20 32.70 -23.49 -5.66
CA ALA A 20 31.72 -23.00 -4.68
C ALA A 20 31.23 -21.58 -4.99
N THR A 21 32.07 -20.76 -5.63
CA THR A 21 31.75 -19.37 -5.98
C THR A 21 31.37 -19.17 -7.45
N TRP A 22 31.28 -20.25 -8.22
CA TRP A 22 30.98 -20.18 -9.65
C TRP A 22 29.59 -19.59 -9.93
N GLY A 23 29.49 -18.69 -10.91
CA GLY A 23 28.21 -18.11 -11.35
C GLY A 23 27.70 -16.94 -10.50
N LEU A 24 28.44 -16.52 -9.48
CA LEU A 24 28.12 -15.30 -8.72
C LEU A 24 28.67 -14.04 -9.42
N PRO A 25 28.01 -12.88 -9.25
CA PRO A 25 28.57 -11.59 -9.66
C PRO A 25 29.92 -11.33 -8.98
N GLU A 26 30.87 -10.71 -9.68
CA GLU A 26 32.26 -10.55 -9.24
C GLU A 26 32.42 -10.01 -7.80
N ALA A 27 31.69 -8.95 -7.45
CA ALA A 27 31.75 -8.39 -6.10
C ALA A 27 31.33 -9.39 -5.00
N ARG A 28 30.29 -10.20 -5.25
CA ARG A 28 29.81 -11.23 -4.32
C ARG A 28 30.65 -12.49 -4.34
N ARG A 29 31.26 -12.77 -5.49
CA ARG A 29 32.19 -13.89 -5.67
C ARG A 29 33.42 -13.69 -4.79
N GLN A 30 34.01 -12.49 -4.81
CA GLN A 30 35.21 -12.21 -3.99
C GLN A 30 34.88 -12.22 -2.50
N GLU A 31 33.79 -11.56 -2.09
CA GLU A 31 33.34 -11.57 -0.69
C GLU A 31 33.11 -12.99 -0.16
N LEU A 32 32.38 -13.82 -0.91
CA LEU A 32 32.16 -15.21 -0.54
C LEU A 32 33.46 -16.04 -0.58
N TRP A 33 34.36 -15.74 -1.51
CA TRP A 33 35.66 -16.40 -1.59
C TRP A 33 36.45 -16.17 -0.30
N ASP A 34 36.60 -14.91 0.09
CA ASP A 34 37.39 -14.52 1.27
C ASP A 34 36.81 -15.14 2.55
N GLU A 35 35.48 -15.08 2.73
CA GLU A 35 34.81 -15.70 3.88
C GLU A 35 34.96 -17.23 3.91
N LEU A 36 34.81 -17.91 2.77
CA LEU A 36 34.96 -19.37 2.69
C LEU A 36 36.40 -19.81 2.92
N GLU A 37 37.36 -19.06 2.39
CA GLU A 37 38.78 -19.31 2.60
C GLU A 37 39.14 -19.17 4.08
N GLU A 38 38.75 -18.06 4.72
CA GLU A 38 38.95 -17.86 6.16
C GLU A 38 38.31 -18.97 6.99
N HIS A 39 37.06 -19.34 6.67
CA HIS A 39 36.34 -20.39 7.38
C HIS A 39 37.04 -21.75 7.27
N LEU A 40 37.43 -22.15 6.06
CA LEU A 40 38.09 -23.44 5.81
C LEU A 40 39.47 -23.50 6.44
N LEU A 41 40.26 -22.43 6.37
CA LEU A 41 41.59 -22.37 6.99
C LEU A 41 41.49 -22.40 8.51
N THR A 42 40.59 -21.62 9.12
CA THR A 42 40.35 -21.64 10.57
C THR A 42 39.92 -23.03 11.03
N ARG A 43 39.05 -23.71 10.26
CA ARG A 43 38.62 -25.06 10.59
C ARG A 43 39.75 -26.07 10.45
N ALA A 44 40.59 -25.94 9.42
CA ALA A 44 41.76 -26.78 9.25
C ALA A 44 42.75 -26.60 10.41
N ASP A 45 42.98 -25.38 10.89
CA ASP A 45 43.86 -25.13 12.05
C ASP A 45 43.36 -25.83 13.31
N HIS A 46 42.05 -25.77 13.59
CA HIS A 46 41.45 -26.54 14.69
C HIS A 46 41.66 -28.06 14.54
N LEU A 47 41.56 -28.58 13.33
CA LEU A 47 41.76 -29.99 13.04
C LEU A 47 43.24 -30.40 13.17
N ILE A 48 44.18 -29.52 12.80
CA ILE A 48 45.62 -29.72 13.02
C ILE A 48 45.91 -29.82 14.53
N LEU A 49 45.33 -28.92 15.33
CA LEU A 49 45.46 -28.97 16.80
C LEU A 49 44.90 -30.26 17.41
N SER A 50 43.93 -30.90 16.74
CA SER A 50 43.38 -32.21 17.15
C SER A 50 44.22 -33.42 16.70
N GLY A 51 45.32 -33.18 15.97
CA GLY A 51 46.29 -34.22 15.58
C GLY A 51 46.26 -34.64 14.10
N LEU A 52 45.46 -33.98 13.26
CA LEU A 52 45.49 -34.23 11.80
C LEU A 52 46.68 -33.53 11.14
N THR A 53 47.18 -34.11 10.05
CA THR A 53 48.16 -33.40 9.21
C THR A 53 47.47 -32.23 8.46
N PRO A 54 48.21 -31.20 8.00
CA PRO A 54 47.61 -30.08 7.28
C PRO A 54 46.77 -30.50 6.06
N THR A 55 47.24 -31.49 5.29
CA THR A 55 46.50 -32.00 4.13
C THR A 55 45.21 -32.71 4.52
N GLN A 56 45.24 -33.52 5.59
CA GLN A 56 44.06 -34.20 6.10
C GLN A 56 43.07 -33.21 6.72
N ALA A 57 43.57 -32.20 7.44
CA ALA A 57 42.76 -31.17 8.08
C ALA A 57 41.99 -30.34 7.06
N THR A 58 42.64 -29.87 5.98
CA THR A 58 41.96 -29.13 4.91
C THR A 58 40.97 -30.03 4.16
N ALA A 59 41.34 -31.27 3.84
CA ALA A 59 40.43 -32.21 3.20
C ALA A 59 39.19 -32.49 4.06
N GLN A 60 39.39 -32.65 5.37
CA GLN A 60 38.32 -32.84 6.34
C GLN A 60 37.45 -31.58 6.48
N ALA A 61 38.05 -30.38 6.52
CA ALA A 61 37.30 -29.13 6.55
C ALA A 61 36.42 -28.96 5.30
N ILE A 62 36.95 -29.26 4.11
CA ILE A 62 36.19 -29.25 2.85
C ILE A 62 35.06 -30.28 2.89
N HIS A 63 35.33 -31.48 3.42
CA HIS A 63 34.33 -32.54 3.56
C HIS A 63 33.18 -32.12 4.50
N GLU A 64 33.49 -31.45 5.61
CA GLU A 64 32.50 -30.93 6.57
C GLU A 64 31.61 -29.84 5.97
N LEU A 65 32.18 -28.98 5.11
CA LEU A 65 31.43 -27.94 4.39
C LEU A 65 30.50 -28.55 3.32
N GLY A 66 30.90 -29.68 2.74
CA GLY A 66 30.12 -30.46 1.78
C GLY A 66 30.31 -30.02 0.32
N PRO A 67 29.46 -30.52 -0.60
CA PRO A 67 29.64 -30.31 -2.03
C PRO A 67 29.56 -28.83 -2.44
N PRO A 68 30.44 -28.32 -3.32
CA PRO A 68 30.48 -26.90 -3.69
C PRO A 68 29.16 -26.44 -4.32
N ALA A 69 28.48 -27.31 -5.09
CA ALA A 69 27.19 -26.99 -5.69
C ALA A 69 26.11 -26.64 -4.64
N ARG A 70 26.14 -27.23 -3.44
CA ARG A 70 25.20 -26.87 -2.37
C ARG A 70 25.49 -25.48 -1.82
N VAL A 71 26.76 -25.13 -1.67
CA VAL A 71 27.20 -23.80 -1.21
C VAL A 71 26.78 -22.74 -2.23
N THR A 72 27.08 -22.95 -3.51
CA THR A 72 26.71 -22.02 -4.59
C THR A 72 25.21 -21.79 -4.65
N LEU A 73 24.41 -22.86 -4.62
CA LEU A 73 22.94 -22.76 -4.75
C LEU A 73 22.32 -22.09 -3.51
N GLY A 74 22.86 -22.39 -2.32
CA GLY A 74 22.48 -21.71 -1.08
C GLY A 74 22.73 -20.21 -1.15
N MET A 75 23.92 -19.80 -1.58
CA MET A 75 24.28 -18.37 -1.68
C MET A 75 23.57 -17.66 -2.83
N ALA A 76 23.38 -18.33 -3.97
CA ALA A 76 22.59 -17.80 -5.08
C ALA A 76 21.16 -17.46 -4.62
N LYS A 77 20.53 -18.31 -3.80
CA LYS A 77 19.22 -18.03 -3.22
C LYS A 77 19.22 -16.77 -2.37
N VAL A 78 20.20 -16.61 -1.46
CA VAL A 78 20.32 -15.43 -0.59
C VAL A 78 20.47 -14.15 -1.41
N TYR A 79 21.29 -14.17 -2.46
CA TYR A 79 21.54 -12.98 -3.27
C TYR A 79 20.45 -12.67 -4.32
N THR A 80 19.66 -13.65 -4.74
CA THR A 80 18.63 -13.46 -5.79
C THR A 80 17.22 -13.27 -5.24
N MET A 81 16.88 -13.84 -4.07
CA MET A 81 15.54 -13.74 -3.47
C MET A 81 15.02 -12.30 -3.31
N PRO A 82 15.79 -11.32 -2.81
CA PRO A 82 15.28 -9.96 -2.62
C PRO A 82 14.85 -9.30 -3.94
N LYS A 83 15.60 -9.55 -5.02
CA LYS A 83 15.28 -9.02 -6.36
C LYS A 83 14.02 -9.65 -6.93
N LEU A 84 13.82 -10.95 -6.69
CA LEU A 84 12.61 -11.66 -7.12
C LEU A 84 11.37 -11.19 -6.36
N ILE A 85 11.48 -10.96 -5.06
CA ILE A 85 10.37 -10.43 -4.24
C ILE A 85 10.00 -9.02 -4.71
N LEU A 86 10.99 -8.15 -4.92
CA LEU A 86 10.75 -6.81 -5.44
C LEU A 86 10.10 -6.85 -6.83
N ALA A 87 10.61 -7.67 -7.75
CA ALA A 87 10.06 -7.81 -9.09
C ALA A 87 8.62 -8.36 -9.08
N ALA A 88 8.34 -9.36 -8.25
CA ALA A 88 6.98 -9.88 -8.10
C ALA A 88 6.03 -8.83 -7.53
N GLY A 89 6.48 -8.06 -6.53
CA GLY A 89 5.70 -6.97 -5.93
C GLY A 89 5.37 -5.86 -6.93
N THR A 90 6.34 -5.40 -7.73
CA THR A 90 6.11 -4.37 -8.75
C THR A 90 5.18 -4.86 -9.86
N LEU A 91 5.33 -6.11 -10.28
CA LEU A 91 4.48 -6.72 -11.31
C LEU A 91 3.04 -6.87 -10.81
N ALA A 92 2.84 -7.34 -9.58
CA ALA A 92 1.52 -7.43 -8.96
C ALA A 92 0.83 -6.07 -8.83
N LEU A 93 1.56 -5.03 -8.40
CA LEU A 93 1.04 -3.66 -8.33
C LEU A 93 0.74 -3.10 -9.72
N GLY A 94 1.59 -3.35 -10.71
CA GLY A 94 1.38 -2.93 -12.09
C GLY A 94 0.14 -3.57 -12.72
N ILE A 95 -0.06 -4.88 -12.53
CA ILE A 95 -1.29 -5.57 -12.96
C ILE A 95 -2.50 -4.97 -12.25
N SER A 96 -2.42 -4.77 -10.94
CA SER A 96 -3.54 -4.23 -10.16
C SER A 96 -3.92 -2.82 -10.61
N ALA A 97 -2.94 -1.94 -10.80
CA ALA A 97 -3.15 -0.59 -11.32
C ALA A 97 -3.67 -0.60 -12.76
N GLY A 98 -3.15 -1.48 -13.61
CA GLY A 98 -3.62 -1.67 -14.97
C GLY A 98 -5.07 -2.14 -15.03
N LEU A 99 -5.44 -3.15 -14.23
CA LEU A 99 -6.83 -3.62 -14.10
C LEU A 99 -7.75 -2.53 -13.55
N TYR A 100 -7.30 -1.76 -12.55
CA TYR A 100 -8.08 -0.64 -12.00
C TYR A 100 -8.31 0.47 -13.05
N ALA A 101 -7.29 0.79 -13.84
CA ALA A 101 -7.41 1.75 -14.94
C ALA A 101 -8.35 1.23 -16.05
N LEU A 102 -8.23 -0.05 -16.42
CA LEU A 102 -9.08 -0.69 -17.44
C LEU A 102 -10.53 -0.86 -16.97
N ALA A 103 -10.77 -1.05 -15.68
CA ALA A 103 -12.10 -1.09 -15.09
C ALA A 103 -12.79 0.29 -15.05
N GLY A 104 -12.16 1.32 -15.64
CA GLY A 104 -12.72 2.65 -15.73
C GLY A 104 -12.69 3.37 -14.39
N GLY A 105 -11.56 3.31 -13.68
CA GLY A 105 -11.27 4.01 -12.41
C GLY A 105 -11.58 5.51 -12.48
N SER A 106 -12.87 5.81 -12.39
CA SER A 106 -13.50 7.10 -12.56
C SER A 106 -13.81 7.62 -11.18
N THR A 107 -13.29 8.80 -10.87
CA THR A 107 -13.70 9.58 -9.70
C THR A 107 -15.21 9.81 -9.79
N THR A 108 -15.97 8.99 -9.08
CA THR A 108 -17.42 9.13 -8.98
C THR A 108 -17.67 10.41 -8.18
N SER A 109 -17.79 11.53 -8.88
CA SER A 109 -18.21 12.80 -8.30
C SER A 109 -19.61 12.58 -7.74
N THR A 110 -19.68 12.32 -6.44
CA THR A 110 -20.94 12.06 -5.75
C THR A 110 -21.59 13.41 -5.53
N THR A 111 -22.37 13.87 -6.51
CA THR A 111 -23.18 15.08 -6.40
C THR A 111 -24.35 14.79 -5.47
N LEU A 112 -24.15 15.08 -4.18
CA LEU A 112 -25.22 15.12 -3.19
C LEU A 112 -26.14 16.32 -3.48
N THR A 113 -27.36 16.05 -3.93
CA THR A 113 -28.42 17.06 -4.04
C THR A 113 -28.87 17.47 -2.63
N VAL A 114 -28.40 18.64 -2.18
CA VAL A 114 -28.92 19.29 -0.97
C VAL A 114 -30.36 19.73 -1.22
N VAL A 115 -31.32 19.02 -0.64
CA VAL A 115 -32.72 19.44 -0.59
C VAL A 115 -32.84 20.61 0.38
N ARG A 116 -32.83 21.85 -0.13
CA ARG A 116 -33.14 23.05 0.65
C ARG A 116 -34.66 23.26 0.72
N GLN A 117 -35.36 22.54 1.59
CA GLN A 117 -36.69 22.98 2.00
C GLN A 117 -36.52 24.16 2.98
N ALA A 118 -36.84 25.37 2.52
CA ALA A 118 -36.88 26.53 3.39
C ALA A 118 -38.05 26.38 4.38
N PRO A 119 -37.86 26.65 5.68
CA PRO A 119 -38.94 26.62 6.66
C PRO A 119 -40.07 27.56 6.25
N VAL A 120 -41.31 27.05 6.22
CA VAL A 120 -42.50 27.87 5.94
C VAL A 120 -42.70 28.84 7.12
N LYS A 121 -42.57 30.15 6.87
CA LYS A 121 -42.79 31.17 7.89
C LYS A 121 -44.29 31.23 8.25
N PRO A 122 -44.69 31.01 9.52
CA PRO A 122 -46.09 31.09 9.92
C PRO A 122 -46.59 32.54 9.93
N SER A 123 -47.89 32.71 9.67
CA SER A 123 -48.62 33.97 9.83
C SER A 123 -49.32 33.97 11.19
N CYS A 124 -49.28 35.08 11.92
CA CYS A 124 -49.90 35.20 13.25
C CYS A 124 -50.92 36.33 13.28
N VAL A 125 -52.11 36.05 13.81
CA VAL A 125 -53.21 37.01 13.97
C VAL A 125 -53.63 37.06 15.44
N ARG A 126 -54.02 38.25 15.91
CA ARG A 126 -54.54 38.45 17.27
C ARG A 126 -56.05 38.59 17.21
N GLY A 127 -56.76 37.90 18.09
CA GLY A 127 -58.23 37.92 18.16
C GLY A 127 -58.86 36.77 17.39
N THR A 128 -59.38 37.02 16.19
CA THR A 128 -60.22 36.06 15.45
C THR A 128 -59.41 34.86 14.98
N LYS A 129 -59.77 33.67 15.46
CA LYS A 129 -59.16 32.40 15.06
C LYS A 129 -59.48 32.11 13.59
N PRO A 130 -58.47 32.03 12.70
CA PRO A 130 -58.72 31.72 11.30
C PRO A 130 -59.21 30.27 11.16
N SER A 131 -60.24 30.08 10.34
CA SER A 131 -60.84 28.77 10.06
C SER A 131 -60.92 28.57 8.54
N GLY A 132 -60.47 27.41 8.07
CA GLY A 132 -60.48 27.02 6.66
C GLY A 132 -59.72 25.71 6.45
N ASP A 133 -60.16 24.89 5.50
CA ASP A 133 -59.63 23.54 5.25
C ASP A 133 -58.14 23.50 4.81
N ASN A 134 -57.56 24.66 4.50
CA ASN A 134 -56.19 24.81 4.03
C ASN A 134 -55.24 25.42 5.09
N ILE A 135 -55.66 25.51 6.35
CA ILE A 135 -54.91 26.16 7.44
C ILE A 135 -54.53 25.13 8.50
N THR A 136 -53.26 25.11 8.90
CA THR A 136 -52.78 24.37 10.07
C THR A 136 -52.37 25.35 11.15
N ILE A 137 -53.00 25.28 12.32
CA ILE A 137 -52.63 26.10 13.47
C ILE A 137 -51.35 25.52 14.08
N VAL A 138 -50.30 26.34 14.16
CA VAL A 138 -49.00 25.96 14.72
C VAL A 138 -48.82 26.38 16.18
N SER A 139 -49.56 27.40 16.65
CA SER A 139 -49.50 27.86 18.04
C SER A 139 -50.71 28.74 18.39
N GLU A 140 -51.16 28.69 19.65
CA GLU A 140 -52.20 29.56 20.20
C GLU A 140 -51.82 29.98 21.63
N THR A 141 -51.39 31.24 21.80
CA THR A 141 -50.93 31.75 23.09
C THR A 141 -51.37 33.21 23.28
N GLY A 142 -51.98 33.53 24.44
CA GLY A 142 -52.28 34.91 24.82
C GLY A 142 -53.17 35.68 23.83
N GLY A 143 -54.13 34.99 23.19
CA GLY A 143 -55.02 35.57 22.18
C GLY A 143 -54.39 35.78 20.80
N VAL A 144 -53.19 35.24 20.56
CA VAL A 144 -52.52 35.21 19.25
C VAL A 144 -52.55 33.79 18.71
N THR A 145 -53.09 33.61 17.50
CA THR A 145 -53.09 32.34 16.77
C THR A 145 -52.10 32.44 15.61
N CYS A 146 -51.10 31.57 15.60
CA CYS A 146 -50.17 31.41 14.48
C CYS A 146 -50.54 30.18 13.65
N TYR A 147 -50.49 30.31 12.33
CA TYR A 147 -50.88 29.27 11.40
C TYR A 147 -50.02 29.25 10.14
N THR A 148 -50.00 28.11 9.45
CA THR A 148 -49.39 27.92 8.14
C THR A 148 -50.45 27.49 7.13
N PHE A 149 -50.20 27.79 5.85
CA PHE A 149 -51.05 27.29 4.76
C PHE A 149 -50.50 25.94 4.26
N ASN A 150 -51.36 24.92 4.20
CA ASN A 150 -51.00 23.57 3.73
C ASN A 150 -50.76 23.50 2.22
N ARG A 151 -51.02 24.59 1.49
CA ARG A 151 -50.66 24.74 0.08
C ARG A 151 -49.62 25.85 -0.05
N PRO A 152 -48.62 25.71 -0.94
CA PRO A 152 -47.87 26.86 -1.39
C PRO A 152 -48.87 27.92 -1.87
N PRO A 153 -48.66 29.22 -1.59
CA PRO A 153 -49.60 30.26 -1.99
C PRO A 153 -49.88 30.08 -3.48
N ALA A 154 -51.16 29.96 -3.84
CA ALA A 154 -51.57 30.05 -5.23
C ALA A 154 -50.88 31.29 -5.82
N LYS A 155 -50.19 31.12 -6.95
CA LYS A 155 -49.47 32.21 -7.62
C LYS A 155 -50.37 33.44 -7.60
N VAL A 156 -49.91 34.51 -6.97
CA VAL A 156 -50.60 35.80 -7.01
C VAL A 156 -50.55 36.23 -8.47
N THR A 157 -51.62 35.99 -9.21
CA THR A 157 -51.84 36.65 -10.49
C THR A 157 -51.96 38.13 -10.17
N PRO A 158 -51.11 39.01 -10.72
CA PRO A 158 -51.25 40.44 -10.48
C PRO A 158 -52.66 40.85 -10.89
N CYS A 159 -53.41 41.49 -9.98
CA CYS A 159 -54.63 42.18 -10.34
C CYS A 159 -54.31 43.10 -11.52
N GLN A 160 -55.03 42.91 -12.63
CA GLN A 160 -55.19 43.96 -13.61
C GLN A 160 -55.74 45.20 -12.89
N GLN A 161 -54.86 46.17 -12.64
CA GLN A 161 -55.25 47.48 -12.17
C GLN A 161 -55.82 48.24 -13.36
N TRP A 162 -57.15 48.19 -13.46
CA TRP A 162 -57.94 49.03 -14.34
C TRP A 162 -57.70 50.51 -14.05
N ARG A 163 -57.66 51.23 -15.18
CA ARG A 163 -57.65 52.68 -15.36
C ARG A 163 -58.55 53.46 -14.38
N GLY A 164 -58.04 54.65 -14.05
CA GLY A 164 -58.86 55.85 -13.94
C GLY A 164 -59.13 56.30 -12.51
N TYR A 165 -58.36 57.28 -12.04
CA TYR A 165 -58.87 58.33 -11.17
C TYR A 165 -57.99 59.58 -11.30
N THR A 166 -58.58 60.63 -11.85
CA THR A 166 -58.10 62.01 -11.90
C THR A 166 -57.91 62.58 -10.50
N ARG A 167 -56.93 63.47 -10.32
CA ARG A 167 -56.86 64.38 -9.16
C ARG A 167 -56.86 65.84 -9.62
N PRO A 168 -57.61 66.72 -8.96
CA PRO A 168 -57.72 68.14 -9.30
C PRO A 168 -56.70 68.98 -8.52
N ARG A 169 -55.98 69.85 -9.24
CA ARG A 169 -55.95 71.32 -9.12
C ARG A 169 -54.79 71.85 -9.92
#